data_AF-A0A2N7XSG8-F1
#
_entry.id   AF-A0A2N7XSG8-F1
#
_cell.length_a   1.000
_cell.length_b   1.000
_cell.length_c   1.000
_cell.angle_alpha   90.00
_cell.angle_beta   90.00
_cell.angle_gamma   90.00
#
_symmetry.space_group_name_H-M   'P 1'
#
loop_
_entity.id
_entity.type
_entity.pdbx_description
1 polymer ?
#
loop_
_entity_poly.entity_id
_entity_poly.type
_entity_poly.pdbx_seq_one_letter_code
_entity_poly.pdbx_strand_id
1 'polypeptide(L)'
;NVAAVSITASMPPFSRTGSSIDVQVAALGDASSLQGGTLIASSLRALDGEIYAVAQGPVAVSGFKAQGAAASISRGVSTSARI
;
A
#
# COMPACT_ATOMS: atom_id res chain seq x y z
N ASN A 1 12.83 3.10 -7.43
CA ASN A 1 12.54 3.23 -6.00
C ASN A 1 12.05 1.86 -5.54
N VAL A 2 12.73 1.23 -4.59
CA VAL A 2 12.42 -0.11 -4.08
C VAL A 2 12.23 0.03 -2.58
N ALA A 3 11.10 -0.43 -2.06
CA ALA A 3 10.75 -0.33 -0.66
C ALA A 3 10.23 -1.69 -0.18
N ALA A 4 10.59 -2.09 1.03
CA ALA A 4 9.85 -3.14 1.72
C ALA A 4 8.47 -2.57 2.08
N VAL A 5 7.41 -3.37 1.91
CA VAL A 5 6.04 -2.94 2.23
C VAL A 5 5.29 -4.03 2.98
N SER A 6 4.41 -3.63 3.89
CA SER A 6 3.35 -4.47 4.43
C SER A 6 2.07 -4.22 3.64
N ILE A 7 1.31 -5.30 3.43
CA ILE A 7 0.07 -5.28 2.66
C ILE A 7 -0.98 -5.96 3.52
N THR A 8 -2.03 -5.21 3.85
CA THR A 8 -3.13 -5.69 4.70
C THR A 8 -4.44 -5.41 3.98
N ALA A 9 -5.33 -6.40 3.93
CA ALA A 9 -6.66 -6.21 3.36
C ALA A 9 -7.72 -6.63 4.37
N SER A 10 -8.87 -5.95 4.31
CA SER A 10 -10.06 -6.34 5.05
C SER A 10 -11.03 -7.01 4.09
N MET A 11 -11.36 -8.27 4.33
CA MET A 11 -12.29 -9.00 3.47
C MET A 11 -13.72 -8.78 3.96
N PRO A 12 -14.61 -8.16 3.15
CA PRO A 12 -16.00 -7.98 3.55
C PRO A 12 -16.72 -9.33 3.61
N PRO A 13 -17.75 -9.46 4.47
CA PRO A 13 -18.55 -10.66 4.55
C PRO A 13 -19.15 -10.99 3.18
N PHE A 14 -19.17 -12.28 2.83
CA PHE A 14 -19.67 -12.79 1.54
C PHE A 14 -18.90 -12.31 0.30
N SER A 15 -17.62 -11.96 0.43
CA SER A 15 -16.74 -11.73 -0.72
C SER A 15 -16.75 -12.93 -1.66
N ARG A 16 -16.97 -12.68 -2.96
CA ARG A 16 -16.95 -13.71 -4.00
C ARG A 16 -15.68 -13.58 -4.82
N THR A 17 -15.32 -14.64 -5.53
CA THR A 17 -14.26 -14.56 -6.53
C THR A 17 -14.55 -13.43 -7.52
N GLY A 18 -13.58 -12.54 -7.72
CA GLY A 18 -13.72 -11.36 -8.59
C GLY A 18 -14.26 -10.12 -7.89
N SER A 19 -14.61 -10.18 -6.60
CA SER A 19 -14.92 -8.98 -5.80
C SER A 19 -13.66 -8.15 -5.57
N SER A 20 -13.79 -6.83 -5.67
CA SER A 20 -12.75 -5.89 -5.23
C SER A 20 -12.74 -5.82 -3.71
N ILE A 21 -11.54 -5.80 -3.11
CA ILE A 21 -11.34 -5.58 -1.69
C ILE A 21 -10.42 -4.38 -1.49
N ASP A 22 -10.63 -3.64 -0.40
CA ASP A 22 -9.76 -2.52 -0.04
C ASP A 22 -8.45 -3.06 0.55
N VAL A 23 -7.33 -2.60 0.00
CA VAL A 23 -6.00 -3.03 0.41
C VAL A 23 -5.20 -1.83 0.90
N GLN A 24 -4.77 -1.88 2.16
CA GLN A 24 -3.84 -0.93 2.74
C GLN A 24 -2.40 -1.38 2.46
N VAL A 25 -1.61 -0.50 1.87
CA VAL A 25 -0.17 -0.70 1.66
C VAL A 25 0.59 0.29 2.52
N ALA A 26 1.51 -0.20 3.35
CA ALA A 26 2.37 0.64 4.16
C ALA A 26 3.85 0.31 3.92
N ALA A 27 4.68 1.34 3.83
CA ALA A 27 6.11 1.14 3.67
C ALA A 27 6.74 0.69 5.00
N LEU A 28 7.66 -0.25 4.92
CA LEU A 28 8.45 -0.77 6.04
C LEU A 28 9.85 -0.16 5.98
N GLY A 29 10.34 0.31 7.13
CA GLY A 29 11.69 0.88 7.25
C GLY A 29 11.77 2.35 6.84
N ASP A 30 12.81 2.70 6.11
CA ASP A 30 13.23 4.06 5.77
C ASP A 30 12.72 4.55 4.40
N ALA A 31 11.76 3.84 3.81
CA ALA A 31 11.14 4.23 2.56
C ALA A 31 10.58 5.66 2.63
N SER A 32 11.09 6.56 1.79
CA SER A 32 10.75 7.99 1.83
C SER A 32 9.35 8.28 1.28
N SER A 33 8.88 7.48 0.32
CA SER A 33 7.57 7.63 -0.30
C SER A 33 7.17 6.38 -1.11
N LEU A 34 5.87 6.05 -1.10
CA LEU A 34 5.26 5.09 -2.04
C LEU A 34 4.66 5.79 -3.29
N GLN A 35 4.78 7.12 -3.38
CA GLN A 35 4.23 7.90 -4.49
C GLN A 35 4.80 7.45 -5.84
N GLY A 36 3.90 7.18 -6.80
CA GLY A 36 4.28 6.72 -8.14
C GLY A 36 4.80 5.29 -8.18
N GLY A 37 4.73 4.56 -7.06
CA GLY A 37 5.04 3.13 -7.00
C GLY A 37 3.94 2.28 -7.63
N THR A 38 4.33 1.12 -8.15
CA THR A 38 3.39 0.07 -8.57
C THR A 38 3.63 -1.14 -7.70
N LEU A 39 2.56 -1.65 -7.09
CA LEU A 39 2.58 -2.91 -6.38
C LEU A 39 2.58 -4.05 -7.40
N ILE A 40 3.62 -4.88 -7.35
CA ILE A 40 3.69 -6.12 -8.12
C ILE A 40 2.73 -7.13 -7.48
N ALA A 41 2.13 -8.00 -8.30
CA ALA A 41 1.21 -9.05 -7.85
C ALA A 41 1.69 -9.75 -6.58
N SER A 42 0.96 -9.49 -5.49
CA SER A 42 1.27 -9.94 -4.14
C SER A 42 0.09 -10.73 -3.60
N SER A 43 0.31 -12.00 -3.29
CA SER A 43 -0.70 -12.87 -2.71
C SER A 43 -0.94 -12.55 -1.24
N LEU A 44 -2.19 -12.33 -0.86
CA LEU A 44 -2.63 -12.16 0.51
C LEU A 44 -3.15 -13.48 1.06
N ARG A 45 -2.47 -13.98 2.08
CA ARG A 45 -2.72 -15.27 2.71
C ARG A 45 -3.31 -15.06 4.10
N ALA A 46 -4.33 -15.84 4.45
CA ALA A 46 -4.88 -15.82 5.81
C ALA A 46 -4.11 -16.77 6.74
N LEU A 47 -4.48 -16.78 8.01
CA LEU A 47 -3.82 -17.60 9.05
C LEU A 47 -4.00 -19.10 8.85
N ASP A 48 -4.98 -19.51 8.06
CA ASP A 48 -5.20 -20.91 7.64
C ASP A 48 -4.23 -21.37 6.55
N GLY A 49 -3.45 -20.45 5.97
CA GLY A 49 -2.51 -20.74 4.91
C GLY A 49 -3.08 -20.61 3.49
N GLU A 50 -4.36 -20.28 3.31
CA GLU A 50 -4.95 -20.16 1.97
C GLU A 50 -4.84 -18.73 1.41
N ILE A 51 -4.74 -18.63 0.08
CA ILE A 51 -4.69 -17.34 -0.62
C ILE A 51 -6.12 -16.86 -0.88
N TYR A 52 -6.49 -15.74 -0.27
CA TYR A 52 -7.83 -15.16 -0.41
C TYR A 52 -7.89 -14.02 -1.42
N ALA A 53 -6.76 -13.36 -1.67
CA ALA A 53 -6.71 -12.24 -2.59
C ALA A 53 -5.32 -12.06 -3.21
N VAL A 54 -5.30 -11.35 -4.34
CA VAL A 54 -4.07 -10.87 -4.98
C VAL A 54 -4.18 -9.35 -5.10
N ALA A 55 -3.24 -8.65 -4.48
CA ALA A 55 -3.14 -7.20 -4.57
C ALA A 55 -2.09 -6.83 -5.63
N GLN A 56 -2.46 -5.98 -6.57
CA GLN A 56 -1.55 -5.46 -7.60
C GLN A 56 -2.05 -4.11 -8.12
N GLY A 57 -1.13 -3.30 -8.65
CA GLY A 57 -1.48 -2.09 -9.37
C GLY A 57 -0.85 -0.82 -8.83
N PRO A 58 -1.21 0.35 -9.39
CA PRO A 58 -0.64 1.63 -9.01
C PRO A 58 -1.05 2.00 -7.58
N VAL A 59 -0.08 2.38 -6.77
CA VAL A 59 -0.27 2.66 -5.35
C VAL A 59 -0.60 4.13 -5.14
N ALA A 60 -1.79 4.42 -4.61
CA ALA A 60 -2.22 5.80 -4.36
C ALA A 60 -1.87 6.22 -2.92
N VAL A 61 -0.91 7.14 -2.76
CA VAL A 61 -0.58 7.77 -1.47
C VAL A 61 -1.41 9.03 -1.24
N SER A 62 -1.76 9.31 0.02
CA SER A 62 -2.50 10.53 0.39
C SER A 62 -1.61 11.65 0.95
N GLY A 63 -0.28 11.57 0.78
CA GLY A 63 0.66 12.53 1.35
C GLY A 63 1.93 12.72 0.54
N PHE A 64 2.50 13.92 0.62
CA PHE A 64 3.75 14.27 -0.05
C PHE A 64 4.67 15.04 0.90
N LYS A 65 5.98 14.81 0.75
CA LYS A 65 7.04 15.56 1.44
C LYS A 65 7.79 16.39 0.40
N ALA A 66 7.85 17.70 0.62
CA ALA A 66 8.63 18.63 -0.19
C ALA A 66 9.68 19.31 0.69
N GLN A 67 10.95 19.27 0.27
CA GLN A 67 12.07 19.89 0.97
C GLN A 67 12.73 20.93 0.07
N GLY A 68 12.83 22.17 0.58
CA GLY A 68 13.62 23.26 0.01
C GLY A 68 14.73 23.69 0.97
N ALA A 69 15.68 24.49 0.47
CA ALA A 69 16.89 24.87 1.21
C ALA A 69 16.66 25.57 2.57
N ALA A 70 15.47 26.11 2.83
CA ALA A 70 15.10 26.79 4.08
C ALA A 70 13.79 26.29 4.72
N ALA A 71 13.10 25.30 4.13
CA ALA A 71 11.84 24.80 4.67
C ALA A 71 11.53 23.38 4.20
N SER A 72 11.08 22.52 5.12
CA SER A 72 10.48 21.22 4.81
C SER A 72 8.98 21.26 5.07
N ILE A 73 8.17 20.94 4.07
CA ILE A 73 6.72 20.82 4.18
C ILE A 73 6.34 19.35 4.03
N SER A 74 5.75 18.76 5.06
CA SER A 74 5.19 17.40 5.04
C SER A 74 3.69 17.50 5.25
N ARG A 75 2.89 17.13 4.24
CA ARG A 75 1.43 17.11 4.34
C ARG A 75 0.94 15.68 4.09
N GLY A 76 0.34 15.06 5.10
CA GLY A 76 -0.08 13.65 5.08
C GLY A 76 1.06 12.65 5.36
N VAL A 77 0.76 11.35 5.20
CA VAL A 77 1.72 10.24 5.34
C VAL A 77 2.08 9.68 3.96
N SER A 78 3.30 9.95 3.48
CA SER A 78 3.78 9.49 2.16
C SER A 78 4.09 7.99 2.10
N THR A 79 4.08 7.32 3.25
CA THR A 79 4.39 5.89 3.42
C THR A 79 3.14 5.02 3.55
N SER A 80 1.94 5.60 3.51
CA SER A 80 0.69 4.85 3.53
C SER A 80 -0.08 5.08 2.23
N ALA A 81 -0.66 4.01 1.72
CA ALA A 81 -1.38 4.00 0.47
C ALA A 81 -2.52 2.98 0.45
N ARG A 82 -3.33 3.06 -0.60
CA ARG A 82 -4.46 2.18 -0.87
C ARG A 82 -4.56 1.80 -2.34
N ILE A 83 -5.19 0.66 -2.60
CA ILE A 83 -5.50 0.10 -3.93
C ILE A 83 -6.88 -0.55 -3.87
#